data_AF-A0A177CL64-F1
#
_entry.id   AF-A0A177CL64-F1
#
_cell.length_a   1.000
_cell.length_b   1.000
_cell.length_c   1.000
_cell.angle_alpha   90.00
_cell.angle_beta   90.00
_cell.angle_gamma   90.00
#
_symmetry.space_group_name_H-M   'P 1'
#
loop_
_entity.id
_entity.type
_entity.pdbx_description
1 polymer ?
#
loop_
_entity_poly.entity_id
_entity_poly.type
_entity_poly.pdbx_seq_one_letter_code
_entity_poly.pdbx_strand_id
1 'polypeptide(L)'
;MKFLVALALAVSPLLSAAYTVDPPTTAAPDTIEDCTLWAVATSTSTCADLIEQGYALTLDQFNAYNPSQAAACNLTVGQSYCIEKNWSIPDPLPTSTSSAAPGPTGPVTDPATLLAVCRAQGSYVEYCERCLYHCQYETTYIEMCFDSIFGLINRYDSDCWQHGGRDCANQAADRVCPKQ
;
A
#
# COMPACT_ATOMS: atom_id res chain seq x y z
N MET A 1 -4.53 -15.63 66.74
CA MET A 1 -5.19 -14.68 65.82
C MET A 1 -4.57 -14.87 64.46
N LYS A 2 -5.33 -15.40 63.49
CA LYS A 2 -4.82 -15.89 62.20
C LYS A 2 -5.25 -14.87 61.14
N PHE A 3 -4.29 -14.14 60.58
CA PHE A 3 -4.54 -13.13 59.55
C PHE A 3 -4.91 -13.83 58.25
N LEU A 4 -6.16 -13.63 57.81
CA LEU A 4 -6.61 -13.99 56.47
C LEU A 4 -6.08 -12.93 55.51
N VAL A 5 -5.05 -13.27 54.74
CA VAL A 5 -4.61 -12.48 53.59
C VAL A 5 -5.56 -12.80 52.43
N ALA A 6 -6.46 -11.88 52.13
CA ALA A 6 -7.30 -11.96 50.93
C ALA A 6 -6.41 -11.68 49.71
N LEU A 7 -6.10 -12.73 48.94
CA LEU A 7 -5.44 -12.63 47.64
C LEU A 7 -6.48 -12.08 46.65
N ALA A 8 -6.52 -10.76 46.47
CA ALA A 8 -7.30 -10.14 45.43
C ALA A 8 -6.67 -10.51 44.07
N LEU A 9 -7.27 -11.48 43.38
CA LEU A 9 -7.00 -11.72 41.97
C LEU A 9 -7.48 -10.48 41.20
N ALA A 10 -6.55 -9.58 40.90
CA ALA A 10 -6.78 -8.54 39.92
C ALA A 10 -7.00 -9.24 38.57
N VAL A 11 -8.26 -9.44 38.20
CA VAL A 11 -8.62 -9.82 36.84
C VAL A 11 -8.38 -8.59 35.99
N SER A 12 -7.15 -8.45 35.49
CA SER A 12 -6.82 -7.43 34.49
C SER A 12 -7.75 -7.67 33.30
N PRO A 13 -8.57 -6.69 32.90
CA PRO A 13 -9.34 -6.84 31.68
C PRO A 13 -8.34 -6.99 30.54
N LEU A 14 -8.32 -8.15 29.90
CA LEU A 14 -7.75 -8.28 28.57
C LEU A 14 -8.60 -7.34 27.71
N LEU A 15 -8.09 -6.15 27.42
CA LEU A 15 -8.59 -5.38 26.29
C LEU A 15 -8.30 -6.26 25.08
N SER A 16 -9.27 -7.09 24.68
CA SER A 16 -9.28 -7.59 23.31
C SER A 16 -9.48 -6.36 22.45
N ALA A 17 -8.38 -5.87 21.86
CA ALA A 17 -8.50 -5.06 20.68
C ALA A 17 -9.34 -5.86 19.69
N ALA A 18 -10.41 -5.23 19.18
CA ALA A 18 -11.30 -5.88 18.23
C ALA A 18 -10.60 -5.84 16.87
N TYR A 19 -9.75 -6.83 16.63
CA TYR A 19 -9.10 -6.97 15.34
C TYR A 19 -10.09 -7.42 14.27
N THR A 20 -9.86 -7.03 13.02
CA THR A 20 -10.65 -7.51 11.88
C THR A 20 -10.63 -9.03 11.77
N VAL A 21 -9.47 -9.64 12.05
CA VAL A 21 -9.30 -11.08 12.24
C VAL A 21 -8.64 -11.29 13.61
N ASP A 22 -9.22 -12.15 14.44
CA ASP A 22 -8.66 -12.47 15.76
C ASP A 22 -7.25 -13.08 15.62
N PRO A 23 -6.26 -12.60 16.41
CA PRO A 23 -4.91 -13.15 16.37
C PRO A 23 -4.91 -14.59 16.93
N PRO A 24 -4.08 -15.50 16.38
CA PRO A 24 -3.98 -16.87 16.88
C PRO A 24 -3.51 -16.97 18.34
N THR A 25 -2.71 -15.99 18.79
CA THR A 25 -2.19 -15.87 20.15
C THR A 25 -2.26 -14.42 20.61
N THR A 26 -1.65 -14.08 21.75
CA THR A 26 -1.57 -12.70 22.21
C THR A 26 -0.86 -11.82 21.17
N ALA A 27 -1.47 -10.69 20.80
CA ALA A 27 -0.86 -9.61 20.02
C ALA A 27 -0.52 -8.43 20.93
N ALA A 28 0.38 -7.54 20.49
CA ALA A 28 0.67 -6.32 21.24
C ALA A 28 -0.56 -5.37 21.21
N PRO A 29 -0.91 -4.68 22.30
CA PRO A 29 -2.11 -3.83 22.36
C PRO A 29 -2.14 -2.68 21.35
N ASP A 30 -0.98 -2.27 20.84
CA ASP A 30 -0.79 -1.23 19.84
C ASP A 30 -0.67 -1.77 18.40
N THR A 31 -0.85 -3.08 18.20
CA THR A 31 -0.98 -3.67 16.86
C THR A 31 -2.23 -3.10 16.20
N ILE A 32 -2.15 -2.78 14.91
CA ILE A 32 -3.27 -2.22 14.16
C ILE A 32 -4.53 -3.10 14.24
N GLU A 33 -5.70 -2.47 14.35
CA GLU A 33 -6.98 -3.17 14.49
C GLU A 33 -7.44 -3.81 13.17
N ASP A 34 -7.06 -3.25 12.02
CA ASP A 34 -7.48 -3.73 10.69
C ASP A 34 -6.64 -4.89 10.15
N CYS A 35 -5.93 -5.60 11.03
CA CYS A 35 -5.13 -6.76 10.66
C CYS A 35 -5.98 -7.92 10.12
N THR A 36 -5.56 -8.47 8.99
CA THR A 36 -6.25 -9.57 8.29
C THR A 36 -5.41 -10.83 8.14
N LEU A 37 -4.09 -10.74 8.37
CA LEU A 37 -3.18 -11.90 8.42
C LEU A 37 -2.15 -11.76 9.53
N TRP A 38 -1.96 -12.86 10.26
CA TRP A 38 -1.09 -12.94 11.42
C TRP A 38 0.02 -13.96 11.23
N ALA A 39 1.22 -13.62 11.68
CA ALA A 39 2.32 -14.56 11.86
C ALA A 39 2.65 -14.74 13.34
N VAL A 40 2.83 -15.98 13.79
CA VAL A 40 3.24 -16.28 15.17
C VAL A 40 4.74 -16.47 15.21
N ALA A 41 5.44 -15.64 15.98
CA ALA A 41 6.90 -15.71 16.07
C ALA A 41 7.35 -17.00 16.78
N THR A 42 8.35 -17.65 16.22
CA THR A 42 9.05 -18.80 16.80
C THR A 42 10.44 -18.38 17.29
N SER A 43 11.16 -19.27 17.97
CA SER A 43 12.53 -18.99 18.43
C SER A 43 13.54 -18.75 17.30
N THR A 44 13.19 -19.10 16.05
CA THR A 44 14.04 -18.90 14.87
C THR A 44 13.52 -17.82 13.94
N SER A 45 12.36 -17.21 14.24
CA SER A 45 11.78 -16.18 13.38
C SER A 45 12.63 -14.92 13.41
N THR A 46 12.88 -14.36 12.23
CA THR A 46 13.38 -13.00 12.05
C THR A 46 12.27 -12.12 11.48
N CYS A 47 12.43 -10.79 11.56
CA CYS A 47 11.52 -9.88 10.87
C CYS A 47 11.46 -10.17 9.37
N ALA A 48 12.59 -10.49 8.73
CA ALA A 48 12.61 -10.81 7.30
C ALA A 48 11.72 -12.01 7.00
N ASP A 49 11.79 -13.08 7.81
CA ASP A 49 10.94 -14.27 7.62
C ASP A 49 9.45 -13.96 7.80
N LEU A 50 9.09 -13.07 8.73
CA LEU A 50 7.69 -12.69 8.92
C LEU A 50 7.21 -11.75 7.79
N ILE A 51 8.08 -10.86 7.31
CA ILE A 51 7.80 -9.95 6.20
C ILE A 51 7.61 -10.72 4.89
N GLU A 52 8.42 -11.74 4.62
CA GLU A 52 8.29 -12.59 3.43
C GLU A 52 6.97 -13.36 3.37
N GLN A 53 6.32 -13.58 4.52
CA GLN A 53 4.97 -14.17 4.59
C GLN A 53 3.87 -13.17 4.26
N GLY A 54 4.15 -11.86 4.34
CA GLY A 54 3.24 -10.79 3.96
C GLY A 54 3.30 -10.51 2.47
N TYR A 55 2.15 -10.34 1.82
CA TYR A 55 2.04 -10.07 0.38
C TYR A 55 2.71 -8.73 -0.01
N ALA A 56 4.01 -8.78 -0.33
CA ALA A 56 4.85 -7.62 -0.64
C ALA A 56 4.98 -6.59 0.50
N LEU A 57 4.96 -7.06 1.76
CA LEU A 57 5.13 -6.21 2.94
C LEU A 57 6.54 -5.62 2.99
N THR A 58 6.67 -4.34 3.34
CA THR A 58 7.98 -3.72 3.63
C THR A 58 8.28 -3.70 5.13
N LEU A 59 9.54 -3.51 5.51
CA LEU A 59 9.91 -3.35 6.92
C LEU A 59 9.19 -2.16 7.58
N ASP A 60 9.03 -1.05 6.84
CA ASP A 60 8.32 0.12 7.36
C ASP A 60 6.84 -0.16 7.58
N GLN A 61 6.19 -0.90 6.68
CA GLN A 61 4.81 -1.34 6.88
C GLN A 61 4.69 -2.32 8.04
N PHE A 62 5.59 -3.30 8.16
CA PHE A 62 5.61 -4.24 9.27
C PHE A 62 5.74 -3.52 10.63
N ASN A 63 6.62 -2.51 10.70
CA ASN A 63 6.80 -1.67 11.88
C ASN A 63 5.56 -0.81 12.16
N ALA A 64 4.92 -0.26 11.11
CA ALA A 64 3.68 0.49 11.25
C ALA A 64 2.53 -0.39 11.76
N TYR A 65 2.47 -1.65 11.32
CA TYR A 65 1.43 -2.60 11.74
C TYR A 65 1.66 -3.09 13.16
N ASN A 66 2.92 -3.12 13.62
CA ASN A 66 3.34 -3.61 14.93
C ASN A 66 4.26 -2.59 15.64
N PRO A 67 3.74 -1.44 16.14
CA PRO A 67 4.57 -0.33 16.60
C PRO A 67 5.51 -0.66 17.76
N SER A 68 5.09 -1.49 18.70
CA SER A 68 5.96 -2.01 19.78
C SER A 68 7.18 -2.79 19.27
N GLN A 69 7.19 -3.17 17.99
CA GLN A 69 8.24 -3.95 17.33
C GLN A 69 9.13 -3.09 16.43
N ALA A 70 8.73 -1.85 16.18
CA ALA A 70 9.45 -0.89 15.33
C ALA A 70 10.84 -0.54 15.85
N ALA A 71 11.12 -0.78 17.13
CA ALA A 71 12.46 -0.67 17.71
C ALA A 71 13.17 -2.04 17.68
N ALA A 72 13.98 -2.26 16.64
CA ALA A 72 15.02 -3.29 16.55
C ALA A 72 14.60 -4.76 16.36
N CYS A 73 13.41 -5.07 15.82
CA CYS A 73 13.03 -6.45 15.47
C CYS A 73 13.05 -7.44 16.66
N ASN A 74 12.64 -6.99 17.84
CA ASN A 74 12.60 -7.78 19.06
C ASN A 74 11.37 -8.70 19.13
N LEU A 75 11.34 -9.72 18.27
CA LEU A 75 10.25 -10.68 18.25
C LEU A 75 10.18 -11.48 19.56
N THR A 76 8.98 -11.55 20.15
CA THR A 76 8.68 -12.34 21.33
C THR A 76 8.09 -13.68 20.87
N VAL A 77 8.77 -14.77 21.22
CA VAL A 77 8.33 -16.13 20.87
C VAL A 77 6.91 -16.37 21.37
N GLY A 78 6.04 -16.86 20.48
CA GLY A 78 4.64 -17.15 20.75
C GLY A 78 3.69 -15.96 20.62
N GLN A 79 4.19 -14.75 20.34
CA GLN A 79 3.36 -13.57 20.07
C GLN A 79 2.91 -13.53 18.60
N SER A 80 1.72 -12.99 18.37
CA SER A 80 1.16 -12.76 17.03
C SER A 80 1.55 -11.37 16.52
N TYR A 81 1.94 -11.33 15.24
CA TYR A 81 2.39 -10.14 14.51
C TYR A 81 1.52 -9.95 13.26
N CYS A 82 1.06 -8.74 13.04
CA CYS A 82 0.30 -8.42 11.85
C CYS A 82 1.22 -8.33 10.62
N ILE A 83 0.90 -9.09 9.57
CA ILE A 83 1.67 -9.12 8.31
C ILE A 83 0.82 -8.78 7.08
N GLU A 84 -0.48 -8.56 7.28
CA GLU A 84 -1.39 -8.03 6.27
C GLU A 84 -2.50 -7.27 6.97
N LYS A 85 -2.90 -6.15 6.38
CA LYS A 85 -4.11 -5.42 6.78
C LYS A 85 -5.10 -5.37 5.63
N ASN A 86 -6.37 -5.20 5.98
CA ASN A 86 -7.44 -4.88 5.05
C ASN A 86 -7.51 -5.79 3.80
N TRP A 87 -7.20 -7.08 3.92
CA TRP A 87 -7.25 -8.06 2.82
C TRP A 87 -6.40 -7.65 1.60
N SER A 88 -5.25 -7.00 1.86
CA SER A 88 -4.39 -6.43 0.81
C SER A 88 -5.09 -5.38 -0.08
N ILE A 89 -6.23 -4.84 0.37
CA ILE A 89 -6.88 -3.70 -0.27
C ILE A 89 -6.05 -2.46 0.08
N PRO A 90 -5.58 -1.70 -0.93
CA PRO A 90 -4.80 -0.50 -0.69
C PRO A 90 -5.55 0.44 0.26
N ASP A 91 -4.83 0.96 1.25
CA ASP A 91 -5.37 1.99 2.12
C ASP A 91 -5.87 3.18 1.31
N PRO A 92 -6.98 3.81 1.71
CA PRO A 92 -7.28 5.15 1.23
C PRO A 92 -6.06 6.01 1.55
N LEU A 93 -5.46 6.57 0.49
CA LEU A 93 -4.21 7.32 0.56
C LEU A 93 -4.29 8.31 1.73
N PRO A 94 -3.34 8.29 2.70
CA PRO A 94 -3.37 9.25 3.79
C PRO A 94 -3.32 10.65 3.18
N THR A 95 -4.31 11.49 3.54
CA THR A 95 -4.31 12.92 3.20
C THR A 95 -3.12 13.56 3.89
N SER A 96 -1.98 13.48 3.24
CA SER A 96 -0.74 14.04 3.72
C SER A 96 -0.86 15.54 3.54
N THR A 97 -1.18 16.28 4.61
CA THR A 97 -0.88 17.71 4.68
C THR A 97 0.63 17.85 4.74
N SER A 98 1.29 17.66 3.59
CA SER A 98 2.66 18.08 3.40
C SER A 98 2.62 19.55 3.00
N SER A 99 3.27 20.38 3.81
CA SER A 99 3.60 21.75 3.47
C SER A 99 4.61 21.74 2.30
N ALA A 100 4.12 21.48 1.09
CA ALA A 100 4.80 21.86 -0.13
C ALA A 100 4.45 23.32 -0.44
N ALA A 101 5.43 24.07 -0.94
CA ALA A 101 5.24 25.40 -1.54
C ALA A 101 3.97 25.43 -2.42
N PRO A 102 3.28 26.57 -2.56
CA PRO A 102 2.00 26.63 -3.28
C PRO A 102 2.19 26.20 -4.74
N GLY A 103 1.95 24.92 -5.01
CA GLY A 103 1.64 24.44 -6.34
C GLY A 103 0.29 25.01 -6.75
N PRO A 104 0.11 25.40 -8.01
CA PRO A 104 -1.07 26.14 -8.43
C PRO A 104 -2.32 25.31 -8.12
N THR A 105 -3.14 25.83 -7.21
CA THR A 105 -4.50 25.37 -6.91
C THR A 105 -5.38 25.75 -8.10
N GLY A 106 -5.17 25.06 -9.22
CA GLY A 106 -6.00 25.16 -10.41
C GLY A 106 -7.01 24.02 -10.45
N PRO A 107 -8.22 24.22 -10.99
CA PRO A 107 -9.15 23.13 -11.21
C PRO A 107 -8.50 22.06 -12.11
N VAL A 108 -8.55 20.81 -11.67
CA VAL A 108 -7.91 19.61 -12.27
C VAL A 108 -8.47 19.25 -13.66
N THR A 109 -9.34 20.10 -14.21
CA THR A 109 -9.86 20.06 -15.58
C THR A 109 -9.01 20.82 -16.59
N ASP A 110 -7.90 21.46 -16.19
CA ASP A 110 -7.01 22.15 -17.13
C ASP A 110 -6.13 21.15 -17.92
N PRO A 111 -6.24 21.09 -19.26
CA PRO A 111 -5.38 20.26 -20.11
C PRO A 111 -3.88 20.46 -19.88
N ALA A 112 -3.45 21.67 -19.49
CA ALA A 112 -2.04 21.94 -19.22
C ALA A 112 -1.55 21.22 -17.95
N THR A 113 -2.41 21.10 -16.94
CA THR A 113 -2.10 20.36 -15.70
C THR A 113 -2.05 18.86 -15.97
N LEU A 114 -3.02 18.32 -16.72
CA LEU A 114 -3.02 16.92 -17.17
C LEU A 114 -1.76 16.57 -17.97
N LEU A 115 -1.34 17.46 -18.87
CA LEU A 115 -0.17 17.26 -19.69
C LEU A 115 1.14 17.30 -18.87
N ALA A 116 1.24 18.21 -17.91
CA ALA A 116 2.40 18.31 -17.03
C ALA A 116 2.57 17.05 -16.17
N VAL A 117 1.47 16.58 -15.57
CA VAL A 117 1.41 15.35 -14.77
C VAL A 117 1.81 14.14 -15.63
N CYS A 118 1.18 13.98 -16.80
CA CYS A 118 1.50 12.86 -17.69
C CYS A 118 2.98 12.82 -18.09
N ARG A 119 3.59 13.97 -18.40
CA ARG A 119 5.01 14.05 -18.79
C ARG A 119 5.96 13.79 -17.62
N ALA A 120 5.54 14.02 -16.38
CA ALA A 120 6.36 13.77 -15.19
C ALA A 120 6.63 12.29 -14.94
N GLN A 121 5.78 11.40 -15.47
CA GLN A 121 5.89 9.94 -15.35
C GLN A 121 7.08 9.33 -16.11
N GLY A 122 7.68 10.06 -17.06
CA GLY A 122 8.92 9.68 -17.74
C GLY A 122 8.82 8.53 -18.77
N SER A 123 7.76 7.72 -18.74
CA SER A 123 7.47 6.67 -19.74
C SER A 123 6.40 7.13 -20.73
N TYR A 124 6.49 6.72 -22.00
CA TYR A 124 5.44 6.98 -23.01
C TYR A 124 5.03 8.46 -23.16
N VAL A 125 5.91 9.40 -22.78
CA VAL A 125 5.61 10.84 -22.67
C VAL A 125 5.20 11.49 -24.00
N GLU A 126 5.63 10.91 -25.12
CA GLU A 126 5.26 11.35 -26.48
C GLU A 126 3.77 11.10 -26.79
N TYR A 127 3.12 10.20 -26.06
CA TYR A 127 1.70 9.87 -26.22
C TYR A 127 0.79 10.65 -25.28
N CYS A 128 1.35 11.47 -24.38
CA CYS A 128 0.59 12.17 -23.35
C CYS A 128 -0.58 12.99 -23.89
N GLU A 129 -0.37 13.79 -24.94
CA GLU A 129 -1.41 14.64 -25.52
C GLU A 129 -2.61 13.82 -26.04
N ARG A 130 -2.36 12.58 -26.47
CA ARG A 130 -3.40 11.66 -26.93
C ARG A 130 -4.13 10.97 -25.77
N CYS A 131 -3.48 10.82 -24.62
CA CYS A 131 -4.00 10.06 -23.48
C CYS A 131 -4.73 10.92 -22.43
N LEU A 132 -4.68 12.26 -22.52
CA LEU A 132 -5.23 13.15 -21.48
C LEU A 132 -6.71 12.90 -21.18
N TYR A 133 -7.49 12.53 -22.19
CA TYR A 133 -8.94 12.32 -22.03
C TYR A 133 -9.30 11.15 -21.10
N HIS A 134 -8.39 10.20 -20.88
CA HIS A 134 -8.61 9.10 -19.94
C HIS A 134 -8.67 9.58 -18.49
N CYS A 135 -7.95 10.65 -18.16
CA CYS A 135 -7.77 11.13 -16.80
C CYS A 135 -8.42 12.49 -16.54
N GLN A 136 -9.16 13.05 -17.52
CA GLN A 136 -9.69 14.41 -17.44
C GLN A 136 -10.75 14.63 -16.36
N TYR A 137 -11.29 13.55 -15.79
CA TYR A 137 -12.25 13.59 -14.68
C TYR A 137 -11.63 13.13 -13.35
N GLU A 138 -10.36 12.72 -13.37
CA GLU A 138 -9.65 12.21 -12.20
C GLU A 138 -8.94 13.37 -11.49
N THR A 139 -9.57 13.85 -10.42
CA THR A 139 -9.09 15.04 -9.71
C THR A 139 -8.14 14.74 -8.57
N THR A 140 -8.18 13.52 -8.04
CA THR A 140 -7.45 13.12 -6.83
C THR A 140 -6.34 12.12 -7.15
N TYR A 141 -6.52 11.32 -8.20
CA TYR A 141 -5.65 10.19 -8.54
C TYR A 141 -5.14 10.26 -9.98
N ILE A 142 -4.90 11.49 -10.45
CA ILE A 142 -4.43 11.78 -11.81
C ILE A 142 -3.12 11.04 -12.15
N GLU A 143 -2.16 10.98 -11.21
CA GLU A 143 -0.91 10.24 -11.36
C GLU A 143 -1.18 8.73 -11.55
N MET A 144 -1.98 8.13 -10.66
CA MET A 144 -2.35 6.71 -10.74
C MET A 144 -3.16 6.38 -11.99
N CYS A 145 -3.94 7.32 -12.49
CA CYS A 145 -4.63 7.18 -13.78
C CYS A 145 -3.62 7.07 -14.92
N PHE A 146 -2.64 7.97 -15.01
CA PHE A 146 -1.59 7.88 -16.05
C PHE A 146 -0.70 6.64 -15.88
N ASP A 147 -0.37 6.24 -14.66
CA ASP A 147 0.35 4.99 -14.37
C ASP A 147 -0.40 3.77 -14.92
N SER A 148 -1.71 3.73 -14.74
CA SER A 148 -2.56 2.63 -15.23
C SER A 148 -2.60 2.60 -16.76
N ILE A 149 -2.71 3.78 -17.40
CA ILE A 149 -2.66 3.90 -18.86
C ILE A 149 -1.31 3.44 -19.40
N PHE A 150 -0.20 3.88 -18.80
CA PHE A 150 1.14 3.49 -19.21
C PHE A 150 1.47 2.03 -18.93
N GLY A 151 0.94 1.46 -17.85
CA GLY A 151 0.99 0.02 -17.60
C GLY A 151 0.30 -0.78 -18.70
N LEU A 152 -0.82 -0.29 -19.23
CA LEU A 152 -1.52 -0.93 -20.33
C LEU A 152 -0.76 -0.79 -21.67
N ILE A 153 -0.18 0.39 -21.95
CA ILE A 153 0.67 0.60 -23.13
C ILE A 153 1.87 -0.35 -23.05
N ASN A 154 2.57 -0.41 -21.91
CA ASN A 154 3.72 -1.30 -21.70
C ASN A 154 3.35 -2.78 -21.90
N ARG A 155 2.18 -3.20 -21.44
CA ARG A 155 1.68 -4.57 -21.67
C ARG A 155 1.53 -4.87 -23.17
N TYR A 156 0.90 -3.99 -23.94
CA TYR A 156 0.72 -4.21 -25.37
C TYR A 156 2.00 -4.06 -26.18
N ASP A 157 2.89 -3.16 -25.76
CA ASP A 157 4.22 -2.97 -26.36
C ASP A 157 5.03 -4.27 -26.19
N SER A 158 5.08 -4.81 -24.98
CA SER A 158 5.72 -6.09 -24.68
C SER A 158 5.12 -7.27 -25.46
N ASP A 159 3.79 -7.38 -25.50
CA ASP A 159 3.10 -8.44 -26.26
C ASP A 159 3.41 -8.35 -27.77
N CYS A 160 3.44 -7.14 -28.33
CA CYS A 160 3.80 -6.91 -29.73
C CYS A 160 5.24 -7.37 -30.02
N TRP A 161 6.21 -7.07 -29.15
CA TRP A 161 7.59 -7.54 -29.31
C TRP A 161 7.70 -9.06 -29.22
N GLN A 162 6.95 -9.70 -28.31
CA GLN A 162 6.93 -11.16 -28.18
C GLN A 162 6.43 -11.87 -29.45
N HIS A 163 5.60 -11.20 -30.25
CA HIS A 163 5.07 -11.74 -31.51
C HIS A 163 5.81 -11.26 -32.76
N GLY A 164 7.02 -10.69 -32.61
CA GLY A 164 7.83 -10.24 -33.75
C GLY A 164 7.27 -9.00 -34.45
N GLY A 165 6.50 -8.19 -33.72
CA GLY A 165 5.94 -6.93 -34.19
C GLY A 165 7.01 -5.87 -34.47
N ARG A 166 6.55 -4.75 -35.03
CA ARG A 166 7.37 -3.58 -35.34
C ARG A 166 6.61 -2.35 -34.91
N ASP A 167 7.31 -1.29 -34.50
CA ASP A 167 6.67 -0.04 -34.07
C ASP A 167 5.69 -0.25 -32.88
N CYS A 168 6.08 -1.14 -31.96
CA CYS A 168 5.19 -1.67 -30.93
C CYS A 168 4.72 -0.61 -29.91
N ALA A 169 5.55 0.39 -29.59
CA ALA A 169 5.15 1.51 -28.75
C ALA A 169 4.02 2.33 -29.38
N ASN A 170 4.11 2.66 -30.67
CA ASN A 170 3.06 3.36 -31.41
C ASN A 170 1.79 2.49 -31.53
N GLN A 171 1.94 1.20 -31.83
CA GLN A 171 0.78 0.29 -31.90
C GLN A 171 0.08 0.13 -30.54
N ALA A 172 0.84 0.06 -29.46
CA ALA A 172 0.31 -0.02 -28.10
C ALA A 172 -0.40 1.28 -27.73
N ALA A 173 0.21 2.44 -28.01
CA ALA A 173 -0.40 3.74 -27.79
C ALA A 173 -1.65 3.95 -28.67
N ASP A 174 -1.69 3.46 -29.91
CA ASP A 174 -2.87 3.50 -30.78
C ASP A 174 -4.03 2.65 -30.24
N ARG A 175 -3.73 1.54 -29.56
CA ARG A 175 -4.75 0.70 -28.91
C ARG A 175 -5.29 1.31 -27.64
N VAL A 176 -4.44 1.94 -26.83
CA VAL A 176 -4.83 2.49 -25.53
C VAL A 176 -5.38 3.91 -25.66
N CYS A 177 -4.70 4.77 -26.41
CA CYS A 177 -5.03 6.17 -26.62
C CYS A 177 -5.22 6.46 -28.13
N PRO A 178 -6.27 5.94 -28.77
CA PRO A 178 -6.52 6.13 -30.20
C PRO A 178 -6.53 7.61 -30.59
N LYS A 179 -6.03 7.93 -31.78
CA LYS A 179 -6.06 9.28 -32.33
C LYS A 179 -7.53 9.70 -32.52
N GLN A 180 -7.91 10.85 -31.97
CA GLN A 180 -9.25 11.43 -32.10
C GLN A 180 -9.42 12.18 -33.43
#